data_AF-A0A8J2TNQ2-F1
#
_entry.id   AF-A0A8J2TNQ2-F1
#
_cell.length_a   1.000
_cell.length_b   1.000
_cell.length_c   1.000
_cell.angle_alpha   90.00
_cell.angle_beta   90.00
_cell.angle_gamma   90.00
#
_symmetry.space_group_name_H-M   'P 1'
#
loop_
_entity.id
_entity.type
_entity.pdbx_description
1 polymer ?
#
loop_
_entity_poly.entity_id
_entity_poly.type
_entity_poly.pdbx_seq_one_letter_code
_entity_poly.pdbx_strand_id
1 'polypeptide(L)'
;MENYIKEAKNGFYMDKMNSHSFQVNEAKMMLSLLAYNLTNWLRTLCFPEKQTSMQIETIRTRIIKVASKLVKSGRSLYFKLSSSFVYQKFFWEVLQRIQRLKLE
;
A
#
# COMPACT_ATOMS: atom_id res chain seq x y z
N MET A 1 5.78 20.23 -1.12
CA MET A 1 4.57 20.21 -1.99
C MET A 1 4.82 19.46 -3.29
N GLU A 2 5.89 19.78 -4.02
CA GLU A 2 6.24 19.16 -5.32
C GLU A 2 6.30 17.62 -5.28
N ASN A 3 6.93 17.04 -4.26
CA ASN A 3 7.07 15.57 -4.15
C ASN A 3 5.73 14.85 -4.01
N TYR A 4 4.74 15.45 -3.35
CA TYR A 4 3.41 14.86 -3.20
C TYR A 4 2.66 14.82 -4.54
N ILE A 5 2.78 15.89 -5.35
CA ILE A 5 2.18 15.95 -6.70
C ILE A 5 2.85 14.92 -7.61
N LYS A 6 4.18 14.81 -7.58
CA LYS A 6 4.91 13.80 -8.37
C LYS A 6 4.51 12.38 -7.97
N GLU A 7 4.38 12.11 -6.66
CA GLU A 7 3.97 10.80 -6.15
C GLU A 7 2.53 10.46 -6.58
N ALA A 8 1.60 11.39 -6.47
CA ALA A 8 0.21 11.19 -6.90
C ALA A 8 0.12 10.95 -8.42
N LYS A 9 0.81 11.78 -9.20
CA LYS A 9 0.86 11.69 -10.66
C LYS A 9 1.44 10.34 -11.12
N ASN A 10 2.68 10.06 -10.74
CA ASN A 10 3.44 8.92 -11.28
C ASN A 10 3.13 7.62 -10.54
N GLY A 11 2.94 7.70 -9.23
CA GLY A 11 2.74 6.53 -8.37
C GLY A 11 1.31 5.98 -8.39
N PHE A 12 0.31 6.83 -8.64
CA PHE A 12 -1.11 6.45 -8.70
C PHE A 12 -1.76 6.71 -10.07
N TYR A 13 -0.94 7.01 -11.08
CA TYR A 13 -1.36 7.19 -12.48
C TYR A 13 -2.46 8.25 -12.66
N MET A 14 -2.44 9.31 -11.84
CA MET A 14 -3.42 10.40 -11.97
C MET A 14 -3.27 11.17 -13.30
N ASP A 15 -2.16 10.99 -14.02
CA ASP A 15 -1.98 11.51 -15.38
C ASP A 15 -2.54 10.63 -16.50
N LYS A 16 -3.05 9.43 -16.18
CA LYS A 16 -3.56 8.47 -17.17
C LYS A 16 -5.09 8.45 -17.23
N MET A 17 -5.67 9.54 -17.72
CA MET A 17 -7.12 9.70 -17.92
C MET A 17 -7.46 9.67 -19.41
N ASN A 18 -7.30 8.49 -20.02
CA ASN A 18 -7.37 8.30 -21.47
C ASN A 18 -8.73 7.87 -22.02
N SER A 19 -9.81 7.90 -21.21
CA SER A 19 -11.15 7.64 -21.74
C SER A 19 -11.68 8.86 -22.49
N HIS A 20 -12.52 8.63 -23.49
CA HIS A 20 -13.28 9.69 -24.15
C HIS A 20 -14.43 10.22 -23.28
N SER A 21 -14.88 9.45 -22.28
CA SER A 21 -15.94 9.88 -21.35
C SER A 21 -15.35 10.60 -20.14
N PHE A 22 -15.81 11.82 -19.89
CA PHE A 22 -15.44 12.60 -18.71
C PHE A 22 -15.77 11.86 -17.41
N GLN A 23 -16.99 11.30 -17.31
CA GLN A 23 -17.46 10.59 -16.12
C GLN A 23 -16.59 9.37 -15.79
N VAL A 24 -16.11 8.66 -16.82
CA VAL A 24 -15.20 7.52 -16.64
C VAL A 24 -13.85 7.98 -16.10
N ASN A 25 -13.31 9.09 -16.62
CA ASN A 25 -12.05 9.66 -16.14
C ASN A 25 -12.19 10.23 -14.71
N GLU A 26 -13.32 10.85 -14.41
CA GLU A 26 -13.63 11.35 -13.07
C GLU A 26 -13.64 10.20 -12.05
N ALA A 27 -14.37 9.12 -12.32
CA ALA A 27 -14.39 7.94 -11.45
C ALA A 27 -12.98 7.32 -11.27
N LYS A 28 -12.19 7.22 -12.35
CA LYS A 28 -10.79 6.75 -12.27
C LYS A 28 -9.94 7.65 -11.37
N MET A 29 -10.07 8.97 -11.51
CA MET A 29 -9.36 9.94 -10.70
C MET A 29 -9.74 9.84 -9.22
N MET A 30 -11.03 9.67 -8.91
CA MET A 30 -11.50 9.46 -7.52
C MET A 30 -10.90 8.19 -6.91
N LEU A 31 -10.84 7.09 -7.66
CA LEU A 31 -10.22 5.84 -7.20
C LEU A 31 -8.70 6.01 -6.95
N SER A 32 -7.99 6.70 -7.84
CA SER A 32 -6.57 7.02 -7.64
C SER A 32 -6.35 7.88 -6.39
N LEU A 33 -7.22 8.87 -6.17
CA LEU A 33 -7.16 9.73 -4.98
C LEU A 33 -7.43 8.94 -3.69
N LEU A 34 -8.42 8.04 -3.71
CA LEU A 34 -8.72 7.16 -2.59
C LEU A 34 -7.52 6.24 -2.26
N ALA A 35 -6.92 5.62 -3.28
CA ALA A 35 -5.73 4.78 -3.10
C ALA A 35 -4.53 5.58 -2.56
N TYR A 36 -4.36 6.83 -3.00
CA TYR A 36 -3.34 7.75 -2.48
C TYR A 36 -3.54 8.00 -0.98
N ASN A 37 -4.76 8.34 -0.58
CA ASN A 37 -5.10 8.61 0.82
C ASN A 37 -4.97 7.36 1.70
N LEU A 38 -5.42 6.20 1.23
CA LEU A 38 -5.23 4.93 1.96
C LEU A 38 -3.74 4.62 2.18
N THR A 39 -2.89 4.88 1.18
CA THR A 39 -1.44 4.68 1.32
C THR A 39 -0.84 5.69 2.30
N ASN A 40 -1.31 6.94 2.29
CA ASN A 40 -0.89 7.95 3.26
C ASN A 40 -1.28 7.53 4.69
N TRP A 41 -2.50 7.09 4.92
CA TRP A 41 -2.92 6.61 6.23
C TRP A 41 -2.15 5.37 6.66
N LEU A 42 -1.88 4.43 5.74
CA LEU A 42 -1.05 3.27 6.02
C LEU A 42 0.34 3.69 6.54
N ARG A 43 1.04 4.60 5.84
CA ARG A 43 2.38 5.03 6.26
C ARG A 43 2.35 5.91 7.52
N THR A 44 1.32 6.72 7.72
CA THR A 44 1.21 7.59 8.90
C THR A 44 0.82 6.82 10.16
N LEU A 45 -0.10 5.86 10.05
CA LEU A 45 -0.67 5.15 11.20
C LEU A 45 0.07 3.86 11.54
N CYS A 46 0.59 3.14 10.54
CA CYS A 46 1.07 1.77 10.73
C CYS A 46 2.58 1.61 10.56
N PHE A 47 3.32 2.61 10.08
CA PHE A 47 4.77 2.45 9.88
C PHE A 47 5.56 2.94 11.09
N PRO A 48 6.75 2.38 11.35
CA PRO A 48 7.71 2.97 12.28
C PRO A 48 8.08 4.40 11.84
N GLU A 49 8.31 5.31 12.78
CA GLU A 49 8.56 6.75 12.53
C GLU A 49 9.62 6.99 11.44
N LYS A 50 10.71 6.23 11.49
CA LYS A 50 11.84 6.30 10.54
C LYS A 50 11.48 5.96 9.09
N GLN A 51 10.31 5.37 8.84
CA GLN A 51 9.89 4.89 7.52
C GLN A 51 8.61 5.55 7.00
N THR A 52 8.08 6.55 7.72
CA THR A 52 6.90 7.33 7.32
C THR A 52 7.11 8.12 6.02
N SER A 53 8.35 8.42 5.64
CA SER A 53 8.69 9.15 4.41
C SER A 53 8.73 8.27 3.14
N MET A 54 8.41 6.98 3.25
CA MET A 54 8.45 6.08 2.10
C MET A 54 7.46 6.49 1.01
N GLN A 55 7.95 6.46 -0.23
CA GLN A 55 7.12 6.67 -1.42
C GLN A 55 6.38 5.40 -1.82
N ILE A 56 5.24 5.55 -2.48
CA ILE A 56 4.38 4.45 -2.93
C ILE A 56 5.12 3.34 -3.70
N GLU A 57 6.11 3.65 -4.54
CA GLU A 57 6.86 2.62 -5.27
C GLU A 57 7.60 1.66 -4.31
N THR A 58 8.17 2.22 -3.24
CA THR A 58 8.83 1.45 -2.18
C THR A 58 7.80 0.67 -1.36
N ILE A 59 6.68 1.32 -0.99
CA ILE A 59 5.59 0.66 -0.25
C ILE A 59 5.03 -0.52 -1.05
N ARG A 60 4.85 -0.33 -2.36
CA ARG A 60 4.33 -1.35 -3.27
C ARG A 60 5.21 -2.59 -3.26
N THR A 61 6.53 -2.45 -3.31
CA THR A 61 7.44 -3.62 -3.32
C THR A 61 7.60 -4.27 -1.95
N ARG A 62 7.49 -3.51 -0.85
CA ARG A 62 7.72 -4.01 0.51
C ARG A 62 6.48 -4.54 1.22
N ILE A 63 5.29 -4.08 0.84
CA ILE A 63 4.02 -4.41 1.52
C ILE A 63 2.99 -5.00 0.56
N ILE A 64 2.74 -4.37 -0.60
CA ILE A 64 1.58 -4.73 -1.44
C ILE A 64 1.88 -5.90 -2.38
N LYS A 65 3.02 -5.86 -3.08
CA LYS A 65 3.44 -6.81 -4.12
C LYS A 65 4.42 -7.83 -3.53
N VAL A 66 4.05 -8.42 -2.40
CA VAL A 66 4.86 -9.44 -1.71
C VAL A 66 4.30 -10.82 -2.01
N ALA A 67 5.12 -11.68 -2.60
CA ALA A 67 4.76 -13.07 -2.84
C ALA A 67 4.82 -13.88 -1.54
N SER A 68 3.84 -14.76 -1.34
CA SER A 68 3.79 -15.66 -0.19
C SER A 68 3.17 -17.01 -0.58
N LYS A 69 3.53 -18.06 0.16
CA LYS A 69 2.90 -19.38 0.03
C LYS A 69 1.73 -19.47 1.00
N LEU A 70 0.53 -19.74 0.50
CA LEU A 70 -0.60 -20.11 1.34
C LEU A 70 -0.42 -21.56 1.82
N VAL A 71 -0.40 -21.77 3.13
CA VAL A 71 -0.27 -23.09 3.74
C VAL A 71 -1.41 -23.33 4.73
N LYS A 72 -1.88 -24.58 4.79
CA LYS A 72 -2.85 -25.03 5.79
C LYS A 72 -2.11 -25.72 6.93
N SER A 73 -2.38 -25.31 8.16
CA SER A 73 -1.90 -26.01 9.37
C SER A 73 -3.08 -26.18 10.32
N GLY A 74 -3.45 -27.45 10.58
CA GLY A 74 -4.69 -27.80 11.27
C GLY A 74 -5.93 -27.26 10.54
N ARG A 75 -6.72 -26.43 11.24
CA ARG A 75 -7.95 -25.81 10.71
C ARG A 75 -7.73 -24.38 10.16
N SER A 76 -6.50 -23.87 10.19
CA SER A 76 -6.19 -22.48 9.86
C SER A 76 -5.32 -22.37 8.61
N LEU A 77 -5.51 -21.27 7.88
CA LEU A 77 -4.69 -20.87 6.73
C LEU A 77 -3.68 -19.82 7.16
N TYR A 78 -2.45 -19.96 6.69
CA TYR A 78 -1.36 -19.04 6.99
C TYR A 78 -0.61 -18.66 5.73
N PHE A 79 -0.14 -17.42 5.68
CA PHE A 79 0.81 -16.98 4.67
C PHE A 79 2.24 -17.20 5.16
N LYS A 80 3.00 -18.02 4.43
CA LYS A 80 4.45 -18.16 4.62
C LYS A 80 5.18 -17.27 3.62
N LEU A 81 5.85 -16.25 4.13
CA LEU A 81 6.77 -15.42 3.35
C LEU A 81 8.05 -16.20 3.03
N SER A 82 8.71 -15.84 1.93
CA SER A 82 10.03 -16.40 1.58
C SER A 82 11.06 -16.08 2.66
N SER A 83 11.94 -17.02 2.98
CA SER A 83 13.07 -16.78 3.89
C SER A 83 14.06 -15.75 3.34
N SER A 84 14.12 -15.59 2.01
CA SER A 84 14.96 -14.58 1.34
C SER A 84 14.32 -13.19 1.28
N PHE A 85 13.09 -13.02 1.78
CA PHE A 85 12.43 -11.72 1.76
C PHE A 85 12.98 -10.80 2.85
N VAL A 86 13.89 -9.91 2.45
CA VAL A 86 14.62 -9.00 3.34
C VAL A 86 13.70 -8.15 4.24
N TYR A 87 12.51 -7.80 3.77
CA TYR A 87 11.57 -6.94 4.50
C TYR A 87 10.54 -7.72 5.35
N GLN A 88 10.75 -9.02 5.60
CA GLN A 88 9.82 -9.86 6.35
C GLN A 88 9.49 -9.28 7.74
N LYS A 89 10.50 -8.82 8.49
CA LYS A 89 10.31 -8.21 9.80
C LYS A 89 9.43 -6.97 9.73
N PHE A 90 9.72 -6.07 8.78
CA PHE A 90 8.96 -4.85 8.55
C PHE A 90 7.50 -5.16 8.15
N PHE A 91 7.30 -6.11 7.24
CA PHE A 91 5.96 -6.52 6.80
C PHE A 91 5.09 -6.99 7.97
N TRP A 92 5.62 -7.89 8.81
CA TRP A 92 4.86 -8.40 9.95
C TRP A 92 4.63 -7.33 11.01
N GLU A 93 5.58 -6.45 11.25
CA GLU A 93 5.40 -5.32 12.18
C GLU A 93 4.27 -4.39 11.72
N VAL A 94 4.25 -4.03 10.44
CA VAL A 94 3.18 -3.21 9.85
C VAL A 94 1.84 -3.94 9.95
N LEU A 95 1.78 -5.22 9.60
CA LEU A 95 0.54 -6.01 9.69
C LEU A 95 0.01 -6.09 11.12
N GLN A 96 0.89 -6.29 12.10
CA GLN A 96 0.51 -6.30 13.51
C GLN A 96 -0.04 -4.94 13.96
N ARG A 97 0.56 -3.83 13.52
CA ARG A 97 0.06 -2.48 13.80
C ARG A 97 -1.32 -2.25 13.16
N ILE A 98 -1.53 -2.67 11.92
CA ILE A 98 -2.84 -2.63 11.24
C ILE A 98 -3.89 -3.38 12.06
N GLN A 99 -3.58 -4.62 12.50
CA GLN A 99 -4.52 -5.45 13.28
C GLN A 99 -4.87 -4.88 14.66
N ARG A 100 -4.05 -3.95 15.17
CA ARG A 100 -4.27 -3.27 16.45
C ARG A 100 -4.98 -1.93 16.30
N LEU A 101 -5.16 -1.42 15.07
CA LEU A 101 -5.91 -0.20 14.85
C LEU A 101 -7.34 -0.40 15.36
N LYS A 102 -7.72 0.44 16.32
CA LYS A 102 -9.11 0.59 16.72
C LYS A 102 -9.64 1.79 15.94
N LEU A 103 -10.67 1.55 15.14
CA LEU A 103 -11.47 2.62 14.58
C LEU A 103 -12.45 3.01 15.69
N GLU A 104 -12.25 4.19 16.26
CA GLU A 104 -13.22 4.82 17.17
C GLU A 104 -14.40 5.40 16.37
#